data_AF-A0A3M1RN95-F1
#
_entry.id   AF-A0A3M1RN95-F1
#
_cell.length_a   1.000
_cell.length_b   1.000
_cell.length_c   1.000
_cell.angle_alpha   90.00
_cell.angle_beta   90.00
_cell.angle_gamma   90.00
#
_symmetry.space_group_name_H-M   'P 1'
#
loop_
_entity.id
_entity.type
_entity.pdbx_description
1 polymer ?
#
loop_
_entity_poly.entity_id
_entity_poly.type
_entity_poly.pdbx_seq_one_letter_code
_entity_poly.pdbx_strand_id
1 'polypeptide(L)'
;MAKKVILDVDPGIDDAIALTIALFAPELEVTAVTAVGGNVSPAIATRNLQALIYYLDPPRFPRLGAATPPEYGLPIVGRFPSRVDELREAELKPVELRTPHPAEKVIIDEIRSSPNDVTLIALGPLTNIARAFQLDPQLPSLIHHLVIAGGTVVAPGNITPAAEFNFYCDPQAARTVLASPAAKTLVTLDATNRLSFTYGMLHDLPSPETRVGALLHKILPAKFRAYRQQLGQEAIHLHDTVAL
;
A
#
# COMPACT_ATOMS: atom_id res chain seq x y z
N MET A 1 -18.31 13.99 -8.88
CA MET A 1 -18.44 13.21 -7.63
C MET A 1 -17.06 12.71 -7.25
N ALA A 2 -16.80 12.47 -5.96
CA ALA A 2 -15.55 11.85 -5.54
C ALA A 2 -15.46 10.43 -6.11
N LYS A 3 -14.25 9.97 -6.44
CA LYS A 3 -14.01 8.62 -6.96
C LYS A 3 -13.98 7.64 -5.80
N LYS A 4 -14.79 6.57 -5.84
CA LYS A 4 -14.72 5.52 -4.83
C LYS A 4 -13.46 4.69 -5.02
N VAL A 5 -12.67 4.58 -3.96
CA VAL A 5 -11.43 3.84 -3.97
C VAL A 5 -11.33 2.84 -2.83
N ILE A 6 -10.73 1.69 -3.13
CA ILE A 6 -10.20 0.75 -2.14
C ILE A 6 -8.68 0.81 -2.24
N LEU A 7 -7.99 0.92 -1.10
CA LEU A 7 -6.53 0.83 -1.05
C LEU A 7 -6.13 -0.52 -0.44
N ASP A 8 -5.35 -1.33 -1.15
CA ASP A 8 -4.72 -2.56 -0.64
C ASP A 8 -3.23 -2.30 -0.39
N VAL A 9 -2.82 -2.26 0.88
CA VAL A 9 -1.54 -1.69 1.35
C VAL A 9 -0.75 -2.70 2.18
N ASP A 10 0.58 -2.63 2.18
CA ASP A 10 1.46 -3.41 3.07
C ASP A 10 2.24 -2.51 4.03
N PRO A 11 1.55 -1.92 5.04
CA PRO A 11 1.89 -0.63 5.61
C PRO A 11 3.35 -0.46 6.00
N GLY A 12 4.09 0.20 5.10
CA GLY A 12 5.38 0.83 5.32
C GLY A 12 5.27 2.35 5.40
N ILE A 13 6.41 3.03 5.36
CA ILE A 13 6.48 4.49 5.38
C ILE A 13 5.87 5.07 4.10
N ASP A 14 6.09 4.44 2.95
CA ASP A 14 5.49 4.86 1.68
C ASP A 14 3.96 4.76 1.69
N ASP A 15 3.44 3.58 2.07
CA ASP A 15 2.00 3.34 2.21
C ASP A 15 1.37 4.32 3.18
N ALA A 16 2.03 4.63 4.31
CA ALA A 16 1.48 5.55 5.30
C ALA A 16 1.31 6.97 4.73
N ILE A 17 2.21 7.41 3.85
CA ILE A 17 2.11 8.70 3.17
C ILE A 17 0.98 8.65 2.14
N ALA A 18 0.96 7.62 1.29
CA ALA A 18 -0.09 7.44 0.29
C ALA A 18 -1.48 7.36 0.94
N LEU A 19 -1.62 6.56 1.99
CA LEU A 19 -2.85 6.43 2.77
C LEU A 19 -3.28 7.77 3.38
N THR A 20 -2.33 8.54 3.94
CA THR A 20 -2.63 9.87 4.47
C THR A 20 -3.14 10.81 3.39
N ILE A 21 -2.51 10.82 2.21
CA ILE A 21 -2.98 11.64 1.08
C ILE A 21 -4.40 11.21 0.67
N ALA A 22 -4.61 9.91 0.48
CA ALA A 22 -5.88 9.38 -0.01
C ALA A 22 -7.06 9.64 0.95
N LEU A 23 -6.85 9.50 2.26
CA LEU A 23 -7.90 9.70 3.27
C LEU A 23 -8.36 11.15 3.42
N PHE A 24 -7.52 12.11 3.05
CA PHE A 24 -7.79 13.54 3.19
C PHE A 24 -7.98 14.26 1.84
N ALA A 25 -7.85 13.54 0.71
CA ALA A 25 -8.12 14.07 -0.63
C ALA A 25 -9.64 14.18 -0.89
N PRO A 26 -10.19 15.39 -1.11
CA PRO A 26 -11.64 15.58 -1.33
C PRO A 26 -12.17 14.93 -2.62
N GLU A 27 -11.29 14.66 -3.58
CA GLU A 27 -11.60 13.96 -4.82
C GLU A 27 -11.72 12.44 -4.67
N LEU A 28 -11.28 11.87 -3.53
CA LEU A 28 -11.34 10.44 -3.25
C LEU A 28 -12.34 10.12 -2.14
N GLU A 29 -13.13 9.09 -2.38
CA GLU A 29 -13.98 8.45 -1.38
C GLU A 29 -13.37 7.10 -1.03
N VAL A 30 -12.53 7.06 0.00
CA VAL A 30 -11.92 5.81 0.48
C VAL A 30 -12.98 4.96 1.19
N THR A 31 -13.52 3.95 0.51
CA THR A 31 -14.58 3.09 1.06
C THR A 31 -14.00 1.97 1.93
N ALA A 32 -12.84 1.44 1.55
CA ALA A 32 -12.11 0.45 2.32
C ALA A 32 -10.59 0.61 2.19
N VAL A 33 -9.89 0.12 3.22
CA VAL A 33 -8.45 -0.06 3.23
C VAL A 33 -8.15 -1.46 3.72
N THR A 34 -7.38 -2.23 2.97
CA THR A 34 -7.07 -3.63 3.26
C THR A 34 -5.58 -3.79 3.45
N ALA A 35 -5.19 -4.56 4.47
CA ALA A 35 -3.79 -4.88 4.70
C ALA A 35 -3.40 -6.13 3.91
N VAL A 36 -2.20 -6.16 3.36
CA VAL A 36 -1.52 -7.34 2.81
C VAL A 36 -0.14 -7.48 3.44
N GLY A 37 0.39 -8.71 3.48
CA GLY A 37 1.76 -8.92 3.93
C GLY A 37 2.76 -8.64 2.81
N GLY A 38 3.90 -8.05 3.16
CA GLY A 38 4.96 -7.66 2.23
C GLY A 38 6.18 -7.21 3.01
N ASN A 39 6.28 -5.89 3.26
CA ASN A 39 7.29 -5.26 4.13
C ASN A 39 7.42 -5.95 5.50
N VAL A 40 6.28 -6.36 6.05
CA VAL A 40 6.16 -7.07 7.32
C VAL A 40 5.22 -8.26 7.19
N SER A 41 5.14 -9.10 8.23
CA SER A 41 4.20 -10.22 8.23
C SER A 41 2.75 -9.73 8.16
N PRO A 42 1.80 -10.53 7.61
CA PRO A 42 0.38 -10.17 7.52
C PRO A 42 -0.23 -9.68 8.84
N ALA A 43 0.15 -10.29 9.97
CA ALA A 43 -0.32 -9.90 11.29
C ALA A 43 0.19 -8.51 11.71
N ILE A 44 1.46 -8.19 11.40
CA ILE A 44 2.04 -6.86 11.68
C ILE A 44 1.45 -5.82 10.72
N ALA A 45 1.31 -6.14 9.43
CA ALA A 45 0.69 -5.26 8.44
C ALA A 45 -0.74 -4.86 8.85
N THR A 46 -1.53 -5.84 9.31
CA THR A 46 -2.89 -5.60 9.82
C THR A 46 -2.88 -4.66 11.03
N ARG A 47 -1.96 -4.87 11.99
CA ARG A 47 -1.83 -4.01 13.17
C ARG A 47 -1.38 -2.59 12.80
N ASN A 48 -0.41 -2.47 11.89
CA ASN A 48 0.08 -1.18 11.40
C ASN A 48 -1.05 -0.40 10.72
N LEU A 49 -1.82 -1.05 9.84
CA LEU A 49 -2.98 -0.45 9.17
C LEU A 49 -3.98 0.07 10.20
N GLN A 50 -4.39 -0.77 11.15
CA GLN A 50 -5.35 -0.38 12.19
C GLN A 50 -4.80 0.81 13.00
N ALA A 51 -3.55 0.73 13.45
CA ALA A 51 -2.93 1.80 14.23
C ALA A 51 -2.84 3.12 13.44
N LEU A 52 -2.50 3.08 12.14
CA LEU A 52 -2.47 4.25 11.25
C LEU A 52 -3.84 4.89 11.11
N ILE A 53 -4.86 4.12 10.77
CA ILE A 53 -6.22 4.63 10.56
C ILE A 53 -6.77 5.28 11.83
N TYR A 54 -6.60 4.64 12.98
CA TYR A 54 -7.06 5.19 14.26
C TYR A 54 -6.26 6.42 14.70
N TYR A 55 -4.97 6.46 14.40
CA TYR A 55 -4.14 7.63 14.69
C TYR A 55 -4.55 8.83 13.82
N LEU A 56 -4.67 8.61 12.51
CA LEU A 56 -5.03 9.63 11.53
C LEU A 56 -6.44 10.17 11.73
N ASP A 57 -7.38 9.32 12.17
CA ASP A 57 -8.77 9.70 12.49
C ASP A 57 -9.43 10.48 11.33
N PRO A 58 -9.53 9.84 10.16
CA PRO A 58 -9.99 10.50 8.95
C PRO A 58 -11.46 10.93 9.07
N PRO A 59 -11.89 11.97 8.33
CA PRO A 59 -13.26 12.48 8.39
C PRO A 59 -14.31 11.43 8.03
N ARG A 60 -13.94 10.46 7.19
CA ARG A 60 -14.73 9.28 6.88
C ARG A 60 -13.90 8.04 7.17
N PHE A 61 -14.39 7.23 8.11
CA PHE A 61 -13.72 5.99 8.48
C PHE A 61 -13.95 4.91 7.40
N PRO A 62 -12.88 4.38 6.77
CA PRO A 62 -13.02 3.31 5.80
C PRO A 62 -13.27 1.97 6.50
N ARG A 63 -13.82 1.00 5.77
CA ARG A 63 -13.83 -0.40 6.21
C ARG A 63 -12.42 -0.97 6.18
N LEU A 64 -12.07 -1.74 7.21
CA LEU A 64 -10.73 -2.32 7.33
C LEU A 64 -10.75 -3.81 7.04
N GLY A 65 -9.87 -4.25 6.12
CA GLY A 65 -9.60 -5.65 5.85
C GLY A 65 -8.26 -6.09 6.44
N ALA A 66 -8.24 -7.25 7.07
CA ALA A 66 -7.02 -7.84 7.62
C ALA A 66 -6.35 -8.79 6.63
N ALA A 67 -5.02 -8.73 6.60
CA ALA A 67 -4.20 -9.57 5.75
C ALA A 67 -4.33 -11.04 6.17
N THR A 68 -4.57 -11.91 5.21
CA THR A 68 -4.60 -13.36 5.42
C THR A 68 -3.22 -13.97 5.10
N PRO A 69 -2.71 -14.95 5.87
CA PRO A 69 -1.42 -15.57 5.59
C PRO A 69 -1.36 -16.13 4.16
N PRO A 70 -0.31 -15.85 3.35
CA PRO A 70 -0.19 -16.40 2.01
C PRO A 70 -0.02 -17.92 2.04
N GLU A 71 -0.55 -18.61 1.03
CA GLU A 71 -0.59 -20.07 0.96
C GLU A 71 0.82 -20.70 0.91
N TYR A 72 1.76 -20.01 0.24
CA TYR A 72 3.14 -20.48 0.08
C TYR A 72 4.15 -19.72 0.97
N GLY A 73 3.66 -18.91 1.92
CA GLY A 73 4.50 -17.97 2.66
C GLY A 73 4.97 -16.79 1.80
N LEU A 74 5.50 -15.74 2.44
CA LEU A 74 6.18 -14.65 1.72
C LEU A 74 7.69 -14.91 1.70
N PRO A 75 8.36 -14.76 0.54
CA PRO A 75 9.79 -15.02 0.42
C PRO A 75 10.66 -14.07 1.25
N ILE A 76 10.11 -12.91 1.67
CA ILE A 76 10.89 -11.82 2.26
C ILE A 76 10.78 -11.74 3.80
N VAL A 77 9.81 -12.42 4.44
CA VAL A 77 9.66 -12.38 5.91
C VAL A 77 10.94 -12.89 6.59
N GLY A 78 11.73 -11.95 7.11
CA GLY A 78 12.97 -12.21 7.83
C GLY A 78 14.25 -12.35 6.98
N ARG A 79 14.27 -12.02 5.67
CA ARG A 79 15.44 -12.26 4.79
C ARG A 79 16.12 -11.05 4.14
N PHE A 80 15.63 -9.83 4.30
CA PHE A 80 16.34 -8.62 3.86
C PHE A 80 16.22 -7.50 4.89
N PRO A 81 17.20 -6.58 5.02
CA PRO A 81 17.10 -5.45 5.92
C PRO A 81 16.25 -4.34 5.28
N SER A 82 14.99 -4.59 4.94
CA SER A 82 14.06 -3.54 4.50
C SER A 82 13.59 -2.66 5.68
N ARG A 83 14.48 -2.41 6.66
CA ARG A 83 14.32 -1.38 7.70
C ARG A 83 14.06 0.00 7.13
N VAL A 84 14.28 0.18 5.83
CA VAL A 84 14.09 1.44 5.09
C VAL A 84 12.64 1.91 5.16
N ASP A 85 11.68 0.99 5.15
CA ASP A 85 10.27 1.34 5.04
C ASP A 85 9.42 0.81 6.21
N GLU A 86 10.06 0.36 7.31
CA GLU A 86 9.32 -0.07 8.50
C GLU A 86 8.72 1.12 9.27
N LEU A 87 7.49 0.98 9.77
CA LEU A 87 6.79 2.02 10.55
C LEU A 87 7.18 2.08 12.04
N ARG A 88 8.38 1.66 12.43
CA ARG A 88 8.76 1.57 13.86
C ARG A 88 8.78 2.94 14.54
N GLU A 89 9.30 3.94 13.83
CA GLU A 89 9.50 5.30 14.31
C GLU A 89 8.19 6.06 14.51
N ALA A 90 7.08 5.57 13.94
CA ALA A 90 5.77 6.14 14.17
C ALA A 90 5.30 5.96 15.63
N GLU A 91 5.79 4.91 16.33
CA GLU A 91 5.44 4.57 17.71
C GLU A 91 3.91 4.55 17.94
N LEU A 92 3.17 4.05 16.94
CA LEU A 92 1.72 4.04 17.00
C LEU A 92 1.26 3.08 18.09
N LYS A 93 0.25 3.51 18.85
CA LYS A 93 -0.39 2.64 19.82
C LYS A 93 -1.08 1.50 19.07
N PRO A 94 -0.79 0.23 19.39
CA PRO A 94 -1.43 -0.88 18.72
C PRO A 94 -2.94 -0.82 18.99
N VAL A 95 -3.71 -0.97 17.91
CA VAL A 95 -5.15 -1.16 17.96
C VAL A 95 -5.42 -2.53 17.36
N GLU A 96 -6.23 -3.34 18.05
CA GLU A 96 -6.65 -4.64 17.56
C GLU A 96 -8.18 -4.69 17.50
N LEU A 97 -8.73 -4.77 16.29
CA LEU A 97 -10.16 -5.04 16.11
C LEU A 97 -10.49 -6.45 16.63
N ARG A 98 -11.57 -6.57 17.40
CA ARG A 98 -11.99 -7.85 18.01
C ARG A 98 -12.32 -8.95 16.99
N THR A 99 -12.78 -8.58 15.80
CA THR A 99 -13.16 -9.53 14.75
C THR A 99 -12.84 -8.92 13.38
N PRO A 100 -11.57 -9.00 12.95
CA PRO A 100 -11.19 -8.46 11.65
C PRO A 100 -11.80 -9.28 10.51
N HIS A 101 -12.29 -8.60 9.48
CA HIS A 101 -12.73 -9.25 8.24
C HIS A 101 -11.52 -9.53 7.33
N PRO A 102 -11.44 -10.70 6.66
CA PRO A 102 -10.41 -10.95 5.66
C PRO A 102 -10.42 -9.90 4.56
N ALA A 103 -9.24 -9.42 4.16
CA ALA A 103 -9.06 -8.40 3.14
C ALA A 103 -9.76 -8.74 1.82
N GLU A 104 -9.59 -9.97 1.33
CA GLU A 104 -10.22 -10.44 0.10
C GLU A 104 -11.75 -10.37 0.15
N LYS A 105 -12.34 -10.60 1.33
CA LYS A 105 -13.79 -10.50 1.54
C LYS A 105 -14.27 -9.05 1.54
N VAL A 106 -13.54 -8.16 2.21
CA VAL A 106 -13.85 -6.72 2.19
C VAL A 106 -13.80 -6.19 0.76
N ILE A 107 -12.77 -6.57 -0.02
CA ILE A 107 -12.65 -6.19 -1.44
C ILE A 107 -13.89 -6.66 -2.23
N ILE A 108 -14.28 -7.93 -2.10
CA ILE A 108 -15.47 -8.48 -2.78
C ILE A 108 -16.73 -7.70 -2.40
N ASP A 109 -16.98 -7.54 -1.10
CA ASP A 109 -18.21 -6.92 -0.59
C ASP A 109 -18.34 -5.47 -1.08
N GLU A 110 -17.26 -4.69 -1.06
CA GLU A 110 -17.26 -3.29 -1.51
C GLU A 110 -17.48 -3.17 -3.03
N ILE A 111 -16.78 -3.96 -3.84
CA ILE A 111 -16.95 -3.94 -5.31
C ILE A 111 -18.37 -4.41 -5.69
N ARG A 112 -18.89 -5.46 -5.04
CA ARG A 112 -20.25 -5.96 -5.29
C ARG A 112 -21.33 -4.97 -4.87
N SER A 113 -21.08 -4.15 -3.86
CA SER A 113 -21.99 -3.09 -3.44
C SER A 113 -22.09 -1.93 -4.44
N SER A 114 -21.03 -1.70 -5.23
CA SER A 114 -20.91 -0.60 -6.19
C SER A 114 -20.20 -1.06 -7.48
N PRO A 115 -20.81 -1.99 -8.25
CA PRO A 115 -20.17 -2.57 -9.43
C PRO A 115 -19.91 -1.50 -10.50
N ASN A 116 -18.73 -1.57 -11.12
CA ASN A 116 -18.21 -0.65 -12.14
C ASN A 116 -17.98 0.80 -11.66
N ASP A 117 -18.01 1.03 -10.35
CA ASP A 117 -17.82 2.37 -9.75
C ASP A 117 -16.58 2.44 -8.83
N VAL A 118 -16.06 1.29 -8.40
CA VAL A 118 -14.91 1.20 -7.49
C VAL A 118 -13.60 1.08 -8.26
N THR A 119 -12.67 1.98 -7.98
CA THR A 119 -11.26 1.86 -8.38
C THR A 119 -10.47 1.19 -7.26
N LEU A 120 -9.82 0.07 -7.57
CA LEU A 120 -8.97 -0.65 -6.62
C LEU A 120 -7.52 -0.23 -6.85
N ILE A 121 -6.86 0.27 -5.81
CA ILE A 121 -5.47 0.72 -5.85
C ILE A 121 -4.63 -0.24 -5.01
N ALA A 122 -3.78 -1.01 -5.67
CA ALA A 122 -2.88 -1.98 -5.04
C ALA A 122 -1.50 -1.36 -4.85
N LEU A 123 -1.13 -1.15 -3.60
CA LEU A 123 0.15 -0.56 -3.18
C LEU A 123 1.11 -1.60 -2.61
N GLY A 124 0.61 -2.80 -2.25
CA GLY A 124 1.42 -3.93 -1.83
C GLY A 124 1.34 -5.16 -2.76
N PRO A 125 1.84 -6.33 -2.29
CA PRO A 125 1.72 -7.58 -3.02
C PRO A 125 0.28 -7.95 -3.38
N LEU A 126 0.07 -8.49 -4.58
CA LEU A 126 -1.26 -8.70 -5.16
C LEU A 126 -2.07 -9.89 -4.58
N THR A 127 -1.65 -10.43 -3.43
CA THR A 127 -2.18 -11.66 -2.82
C THR A 127 -3.67 -11.55 -2.52
N ASN A 128 -4.12 -10.46 -1.89
CA ASN A 128 -5.53 -10.27 -1.52
C ASN A 128 -6.43 -10.20 -2.76
N ILE A 129 -5.95 -9.51 -3.80
CA ILE A 129 -6.68 -9.31 -5.06
C ILE A 129 -6.78 -10.62 -5.84
N ALA A 130 -5.69 -11.38 -5.92
CA ALA A 130 -5.71 -12.70 -6.55
C ALA A 130 -6.69 -13.65 -5.83
N ARG A 131 -6.71 -13.63 -4.49
CA ARG A 131 -7.67 -14.41 -3.70
C ARG A 131 -9.11 -13.95 -3.93
N ALA A 132 -9.35 -12.65 -3.98
CA ALA A 132 -10.67 -12.12 -4.29
C ALA A 132 -11.17 -12.60 -5.67
N PHE A 133 -10.29 -12.63 -6.68
CA PHE A 133 -10.62 -13.16 -8.01
C PHE A 133 -10.84 -14.68 -8.04
N GLN A 134 -10.15 -15.43 -7.19
CA GLN A 134 -10.38 -16.88 -7.05
C GLN A 134 -11.73 -17.18 -6.39
N LEU A 135 -12.07 -16.44 -5.33
CA LEU A 135 -13.33 -16.58 -4.61
C LEU A 135 -14.53 -16.08 -5.43
N ASP A 136 -14.33 -15.04 -6.23
CA ASP A 136 -15.34 -14.47 -7.13
C ASP A 136 -14.76 -14.21 -8.54
N PRO A 137 -14.83 -15.21 -9.43
CA PRO A 137 -14.29 -15.10 -10.78
C PRO A 137 -14.93 -14.02 -11.68
N GLN A 138 -16.10 -13.48 -11.30
CA GLN A 138 -16.74 -12.38 -12.03
C GLN A 138 -16.26 -11.00 -11.55
N LEU A 139 -15.64 -10.93 -10.37
CA LEU A 139 -15.18 -9.69 -9.75
C LEU A 139 -14.30 -8.82 -10.66
N PRO A 140 -13.34 -9.36 -11.44
CA PRO A 140 -12.51 -8.55 -12.33
C PRO A 140 -13.30 -7.68 -13.31
N SER A 141 -14.45 -8.16 -13.78
CA SER A 141 -15.32 -7.44 -14.72
C SER A 141 -16.23 -6.41 -14.05
N LEU A 142 -16.27 -6.37 -12.71
CA LEU A 142 -17.05 -5.42 -11.92
C LEU A 142 -16.19 -4.29 -11.35
N ILE A 143 -14.87 -4.36 -11.52
CA ILE A 143 -13.96 -3.29 -11.11
C ILE A 143 -14.00 -2.19 -12.17
N HIS A 144 -14.20 -0.94 -11.75
CA HIS A 144 -14.10 0.20 -12.66
C HIS A 144 -12.70 0.29 -13.26
N HIS A 145 -11.69 0.26 -12.38
CA HIS A 145 -10.28 0.28 -12.77
C HIS A 145 -9.40 -0.31 -11.66
N LEU A 146 -8.30 -0.97 -12.02
CA LEU A 146 -7.30 -1.51 -11.11
C LEU A 146 -5.96 -0.80 -11.34
N VAL A 147 -5.50 -0.02 -10.36
CA VAL A 147 -4.18 0.62 -10.37
C VAL A 147 -3.23 -0.22 -9.53
N ILE A 148 -2.05 -0.52 -10.06
CA ILE A 148 -1.07 -1.40 -9.41
C ILE A 148 0.26 -0.66 -9.32
N ALA A 149 0.72 -0.35 -8.12
CA ALA A 149 2.08 0.08 -7.84
C ALA A 149 2.99 -1.15 -7.80
N GLY A 150 3.80 -1.34 -8.83
CA GLY A 150 4.71 -2.47 -8.90
C GLY A 150 5.10 -2.87 -10.30
N GLY A 151 6.06 -3.79 -10.36
CA GLY A 151 6.70 -4.22 -11.60
C GLY A 151 7.72 -3.21 -12.15
N THR A 152 8.43 -3.68 -13.16
CA THR A 152 9.38 -2.88 -13.95
C THR A 152 9.40 -3.39 -15.38
N VAL A 153 9.62 -2.51 -16.35
CA VAL A 153 9.67 -2.85 -17.78
C VAL A 153 11.09 -2.71 -18.33
N VAL A 154 11.72 -1.56 -18.15
CA VAL A 154 13.08 -1.26 -18.62
C VAL A 154 14.04 -0.89 -17.48
N ALA A 155 13.52 -0.38 -16.36
CA ALA A 155 14.29 -0.05 -15.19
C ALA A 155 14.76 -1.31 -14.43
N PRO A 156 15.87 -1.23 -13.67
CA PRO A 156 16.25 -2.32 -12.77
C PRO A 156 15.21 -2.50 -11.67
N GLY A 157 15.08 -3.73 -11.19
CA GLY A 157 14.26 -4.02 -10.01
C GLY A 157 14.87 -3.48 -8.70
N ASN A 158 14.06 -3.39 -7.65
CA ASN A 158 14.46 -2.85 -6.35
C ASN A 158 14.71 -3.92 -5.26
N ILE A 159 14.25 -5.16 -5.45
CA ILE A 159 14.55 -6.30 -4.55
C ILE A 159 15.58 -7.25 -5.17
N THR A 160 15.53 -7.44 -6.48
CA THR A 160 16.59 -8.06 -7.27
C THR A 160 16.78 -7.22 -8.53
N PRO A 161 17.91 -7.33 -9.25
CA PRO A 161 18.10 -6.59 -10.50
C PRO A 161 16.98 -6.80 -11.53
N ALA A 162 16.25 -7.91 -11.47
CA ALA A 162 15.21 -8.29 -12.43
C ALA A 162 13.77 -8.22 -11.88
N ALA A 163 13.57 -7.88 -10.61
CA ALA A 163 12.25 -7.92 -9.99
C ALA A 163 12.00 -6.72 -9.08
N GLU A 164 10.78 -6.20 -9.19
CA GLU A 164 10.22 -5.25 -8.24
C GLU A 164 9.64 -6.01 -7.03
N PHE A 165 9.72 -5.39 -5.86
CA PHE A 165 9.38 -5.93 -4.54
C PHE A 165 7.98 -6.55 -4.45
N ASN A 166 6.91 -5.81 -4.76
CA ASN A 166 5.53 -6.29 -4.64
C ASN A 166 5.28 -7.52 -5.53
N PHE A 167 5.82 -7.50 -6.75
CA PHE A 167 5.74 -8.63 -7.67
C PHE A 167 6.58 -9.82 -7.23
N TYR A 168 7.73 -9.57 -6.60
CA TYR A 168 8.60 -10.62 -6.07
C TYR A 168 8.01 -11.29 -4.82
N CYS A 169 7.28 -10.55 -4.00
CA CYS A 169 6.60 -11.07 -2.82
C CYS A 169 5.58 -12.16 -3.15
N ASP A 170 4.79 -11.97 -4.21
CA ASP A 170 3.82 -12.98 -4.67
C ASP A 170 3.69 -12.99 -6.21
N PRO A 171 4.64 -13.63 -6.92
CA PRO A 171 4.65 -13.66 -8.37
C PRO A 171 3.48 -14.46 -8.96
N GLN A 172 2.91 -15.41 -8.20
CA GLN A 172 1.76 -16.20 -8.64
C GLN A 172 0.48 -15.36 -8.61
N ALA A 173 0.28 -14.60 -7.52
CA ALA A 173 -0.80 -13.62 -7.45
C ALA A 173 -0.66 -12.55 -8.53
N ALA A 174 0.54 -12.01 -8.73
CA ALA A 174 0.81 -11.03 -9.77
C ALA A 174 0.45 -11.57 -11.17
N ARG A 175 0.87 -12.80 -11.50
CA ARG A 175 0.49 -13.46 -12.75
C ARG A 175 -1.02 -13.60 -12.90
N THR A 176 -1.71 -14.02 -11.83
CA THR A 176 -3.17 -14.22 -11.82
C THR A 176 -3.90 -12.90 -12.09
N VAL A 177 -3.53 -11.83 -11.38
CA VAL A 177 -4.14 -10.51 -11.52
C VAL A 177 -3.84 -9.91 -12.89
N LEU A 178 -2.62 -10.01 -13.39
CA LEU A 178 -2.26 -9.50 -14.71
C LEU A 178 -3.00 -10.22 -15.86
N ALA A 179 -3.21 -11.53 -15.74
CA ALA A 179 -3.96 -12.32 -16.71
C ALA A 179 -5.48 -12.10 -16.64
N SER A 180 -5.98 -11.41 -15.60
CA SER A 180 -7.41 -11.13 -15.44
C SER A 180 -7.93 -10.11 -16.47
N PRO A 181 -9.24 -10.12 -16.77
CA PRO A 181 -9.83 -9.18 -17.72
C PRO A 181 -10.04 -7.76 -17.15
N ALA A 182 -9.71 -7.50 -15.88
CA ALA A 182 -9.87 -6.18 -15.28
C ALA A 182 -9.12 -5.11 -16.10
N ALA A 183 -9.69 -3.91 -16.22
CA ALA A 183 -8.97 -2.76 -16.75
C ALA A 183 -7.85 -2.38 -15.76
N LYS A 184 -6.61 -2.33 -16.24
CA LYS A 184 -5.41 -2.23 -15.38
C LYS A 184 -4.50 -1.10 -15.80
N THR A 185 -3.94 -0.39 -14.83
CA THR A 185 -2.78 0.51 -15.00
C THR A 185 -1.66 0.02 -14.08
N LEU A 186 -0.48 -0.22 -14.66
CA LEU A 186 0.72 -0.47 -13.87
C LEU A 186 1.50 0.84 -13.71
N VAL A 187 1.80 1.18 -12.46
CA VAL A 187 2.68 2.28 -12.05
C VAL A 187 4.01 1.65 -11.64
N THR A 188 4.88 1.48 -12.63
CA THR A 188 6.11 0.70 -12.49
C THR A 188 7.28 1.54 -11.96
N LEU A 189 8.37 0.88 -11.59
CA LEU A 189 9.64 1.54 -11.23
C LEU A 189 10.15 2.50 -12.33
N ASP A 190 9.84 2.23 -13.60
CA ASP A 190 10.18 3.11 -14.73
C ASP A 190 9.59 4.52 -14.60
N ALA A 191 8.41 4.62 -13.98
CA ALA A 191 7.71 5.87 -13.72
C ALA A 191 8.08 6.43 -12.34
N THR A 192 7.99 5.60 -11.30
CA THR A 192 8.16 6.06 -9.92
C THR A 192 9.59 6.50 -9.59
N ASN A 193 10.61 5.89 -10.20
CA ASN A 193 12.02 6.31 -10.01
C ASN A 193 12.33 7.69 -10.60
N ARG A 194 11.45 8.26 -11.44
CA ARG A 194 11.64 9.61 -12.01
C ARG A 194 11.23 10.71 -11.02
N LEU A 195 10.53 10.34 -9.96
CA LEU A 195 10.07 11.25 -8.93
C LEU A 195 10.88 11.00 -7.66
N SER A 196 11.33 12.08 -7.04
CA SER A 196 12.15 12.02 -5.84
C SER A 196 11.68 13.07 -4.84
N PHE A 197 11.51 12.63 -3.60
CA PHE A 197 11.23 13.50 -2.48
C PHE A 197 12.56 13.89 -1.83
N THR A 198 12.90 15.17 -1.93
CA THR A 198 14.21 15.69 -1.51
C THR A 198 14.19 16.15 -0.06
N TYR A 199 15.35 16.20 0.59
CA TYR A 199 15.44 16.62 2.00
C TYR A 199 14.83 18.01 2.25
N GLY A 200 14.98 18.94 1.29
CA GLY A 200 14.41 20.28 1.40
C GLY A 200 12.88 20.30 1.51
N MET A 201 12.20 19.30 0.93
CA MET A 201 10.74 19.19 1.00
C MET A 201 10.23 18.83 2.40
N LEU A 202 11.11 18.44 3.34
CA LEU A 202 10.74 18.27 4.75
C LEU A 202 10.32 19.59 5.40
N HIS A 203 10.76 20.74 4.86
CA HIS A 203 10.35 22.06 5.34
C HIS A 203 8.90 22.40 5.00
N ASP A 204 8.34 21.77 3.97
CA ASP A 204 6.98 22.01 3.49
C ASP A 204 5.95 21.06 4.13
N LEU A 205 6.39 20.22 5.09
CA LEU A 205 5.50 19.32 5.80
C LEU A 205 4.49 20.09 6.67
N PRO A 206 3.28 19.54 6.85
CA PRO A 206 2.30 20.10 7.79
C PRO A 206 2.88 20.27 9.20
N SER A 207 2.30 21.22 9.95
CA SER A 207 2.72 21.50 11.33
C SER A 207 2.75 20.21 12.17
N PRO A 208 3.82 19.97 12.95
CA PRO A 208 3.93 18.81 13.84
C PRO A 208 2.90 18.81 14.98
N GLU A 209 2.13 19.90 15.16
CA GLU A 209 1.00 19.95 16.09
C GLU A 209 -0.24 19.23 15.56
N THR A 210 -0.35 19.05 14.23
CA THR A 210 -1.40 18.24 13.61
C THR A 210 -1.03 16.76 13.68
N ARG A 211 -2.03 15.87 13.72
CA ARG A 211 -1.77 14.41 13.73
C ARG A 211 -0.96 13.99 12.48
N VAL A 212 -1.35 14.49 11.31
CA VAL A 212 -0.64 14.22 10.05
C VAL A 212 0.80 14.71 10.11
N GLY A 213 1.03 15.97 10.49
CA GLY A 213 2.39 16.50 10.59
C GLY A 213 3.23 15.73 11.61
N ALA A 214 2.68 15.44 12.80
CA ALA A 214 3.37 14.66 13.83
C ALA A 214 3.81 13.28 13.30
N LEU A 215 2.97 12.59 12.54
CA LEU A 215 3.32 11.31 11.92
C LEU A 215 4.44 11.47 10.88
N LEU A 216 4.27 12.40 9.92
CA LEU A 216 5.21 12.60 8.81
C LEU A 216 6.60 13.02 9.32
N HIS A 217 6.66 13.93 10.30
CA HIS A 217 7.91 14.37 10.93
C HIS A 217 8.62 13.24 11.71
N LYS A 218 7.90 12.20 12.15
CA LYS A 218 8.51 11.01 12.76
C LYS A 218 9.06 10.02 11.74
N ILE A 219 8.28 9.70 10.72
CA ILE A 219 8.60 8.58 9.80
C ILE A 219 9.57 8.97 8.68
N LEU A 220 9.41 10.15 8.08
CA LEU A 220 10.21 10.55 6.91
C LEU A 220 11.72 10.65 7.19
N PRO A 221 12.18 11.24 8.33
CA PRO A 221 13.60 11.27 8.63
C PRO A 221 14.24 9.88 8.75
N ALA A 222 13.47 8.87 9.17
CA ALA A 222 13.96 7.49 9.24
C ALA A 222 14.21 6.92 7.83
N LYS A 223 13.26 7.10 6.91
CA LYS A 223 13.41 6.69 5.50
C LYS A 223 14.60 7.38 4.83
N PHE A 224 14.79 8.69 5.04
CA PHE A 224 15.97 9.41 4.56
C PHE A 224 17.29 8.84 5.11
N ARG A 225 17.37 8.57 6.43
CA ARG A 225 18.56 7.96 7.02
C ARG A 225 18.86 6.60 6.40
N ALA A 226 17.83 5.80 6.19
CA ALA A 226 17.98 4.46 5.62
C ALA A 226 18.40 4.50 4.14
N TYR A 227 17.78 5.34 3.31
CA TYR A 227 18.20 5.57 1.92
C TYR A 227 19.66 6.03 1.84
N ARG A 228 20.07 6.97 2.70
CA ARG A 228 21.45 7.44 2.74
C ARG A 228 22.43 6.35 3.15
N GLN A 229 22.13 5.60 4.22
CA GLN A 229 23.04 4.60 4.77
C GLN A 229 23.15 3.33 3.92
N GLN A 230 22.04 2.92 3.29
CA GLN A 230 21.97 1.65 2.57
C GLN A 230 22.14 1.81 1.06
N LEU A 231 21.63 2.90 0.48
CA LEU A 231 21.63 3.13 -0.97
C LEU A 231 22.56 4.27 -1.39
N GLY A 232 23.10 5.04 -0.46
CA GLY A 232 23.95 6.21 -0.77
C GLY A 232 23.17 7.36 -1.42
N GLN A 233 21.85 7.39 -1.27
CA GLN A 233 20.96 8.38 -1.89
C GLN A 233 20.55 9.47 -0.91
N GLU A 234 20.52 10.73 -1.36
CA GLU A 234 20.11 11.90 -0.55
C GLU A 234 18.63 12.29 -0.74
N ALA A 235 17.94 11.60 -1.64
CA ALA A 235 16.50 11.71 -1.85
C ALA A 235 15.86 10.34 -1.68
N ILE A 236 14.57 10.33 -1.35
CA ILE A 236 13.78 9.11 -1.24
C ILE A 236 12.80 8.99 -2.40
N HIS A 237 12.41 7.77 -2.74
CA HIS A 237 11.29 7.52 -3.64
C HIS A 237 10.03 7.24 -2.81
N LEU A 238 8.91 7.80 -3.27
CA LEU A 238 7.58 7.60 -2.70
C LEU A 238 6.72 6.89 -3.75
N HIS A 239 6.99 5.60 -3.96
CA HIS A 239 6.44 4.82 -5.07
C HIS A 239 4.91 4.76 -5.03
N ASP A 240 4.36 4.53 -3.84
CA ASP A 240 2.93 4.31 -3.64
C ASP A 240 2.13 5.60 -3.84
N THR A 241 2.72 6.73 -3.44
CA THR A 241 2.12 8.05 -3.61
C THR A 241 1.90 8.40 -5.08
N VAL A 242 2.76 7.90 -5.98
CA VAL A 242 2.64 8.14 -7.43
C VAL A 242 1.48 7.36 -8.06
N ALA A 243 0.98 6.33 -7.38
CA ALA A 243 -0.12 5.49 -7.86
C ALA A 243 -1.52 6.05 -7.53
N LEU A 244 -1.61 7.11 -6.72
CA LEU A 244 -2.86 7.82 -6.40
C LEU A 244 -3.23 8.80 -7.51
#